data_AF-A0AAV2S048-F1
#
_entry.id   AF-A0AAV2S048-F1
#
_cell.length_a   1.000
_cell.length_b   1.000
_cell.length_c   1.000
_cell.angle_alpha   90.00
_cell.angle_beta   90.00
_cell.angle_gamma   90.00
#
_symmetry.space_group_name_H-M   'P 1'
#
loop_
_entity.id
_entity.type
_entity.pdbx_description
1 polymer ?
#
loop_
_entity_poly.entity_id
_entity_poly.type
_entity_poly.pdbx_seq_one_letter_code
_entity_poly.pdbx_strand_id
1 'polypeptide(L)'
;YEIMECGDVEKLIKCRKDREESPLFYVPIEDTFDVIQRAHIRTGHGGRDRRYKYVGMTYANITAWALETFKSFCLECQKKKKRPTATGIVVRPILSEDFNTHGQVDLIDMQTKEVNG
;
A
#
# COMPACT_ATOMS: atom_id res chain seq x y z
N TYR A 1 -4.44 17.35 23.94
CA TYR A 1 -5.07 17.83 22.69
C TYR A 1 -5.27 19.33 22.83
N GLU A 2 -5.46 20.05 21.73
CA GLU A 2 -5.81 21.48 21.70
C GLU A 2 -7.05 21.67 20.81
N ILE A 3 -7.80 22.76 21.03
CA ILE A 3 -8.96 23.13 20.21
C ILE A 3 -8.52 24.16 19.18
N MET A 4 -8.93 23.95 17.93
CA MET A 4 -8.70 24.90 16.84
C MET A 4 -10.05 25.36 16.29
N GLU A 5 -10.29 26.67 16.35
CA GLU A 5 -11.46 27.30 15.76
C GLU A 5 -11.30 27.38 14.24
N CYS A 6 -12.27 26.87 13.50
CA CYS A 6 -12.36 26.89 12.04
C CYS A 6 -13.68 27.56 11.64
N GLY A 7 -13.73 28.89 11.73
CA GLY A 7 -14.99 29.62 11.62
C GLY A 7 -15.89 29.28 12.81
N ASP A 8 -17.12 28.85 12.55
CA ASP A 8 -18.11 28.50 13.58
C ASP A 8 -17.98 27.05 14.10
N VAL A 9 -16.92 26.34 13.69
CA VAL A 9 -16.71 24.92 14.05
C VAL A 9 -15.41 24.75 14.81
N GLU A 10 -15.49 24.14 15.98
CA GLU A 10 -14.33 23.72 16.76
C GLU A 10 -13.82 22.35 16.29
N LYS A 11 -12.49 22.22 16.19
CA LYS A 11 -11.84 20.94 15.87
C LYS A 11 -10.80 20.58 16.91
N LEU A 12 -10.79 19.31 17.31
CA LEU A 12 -9.76 18.76 18.20
C LEU A 12 -8.51 18.43 17.39
N ILE A 13 -7.35 18.96 17.78
CA ILE A 13 -6.07 18.67 17.14
C ILE A 13 -5.02 18.21 18.17
N LYS A 14 -3.99 17.52 17.69
CA LYS A 14 -2.83 17.15 18.50
C LYS A 14 -2.08 18.41 18.90
N CYS A 15 -1.61 18.47 20.15
CA CYS A 15 -0.80 19.58 20.63
C CYS A 15 0.41 19.78 19.72
N ARG A 16 0.60 21.01 19.24
CA ARG A 16 1.72 21.37 18.38
C ARG A 16 2.84 22.00 19.19
N LYS A 17 4.08 21.84 18.73
CA LYS A 17 5.23 22.54 19.34
C LYS A 17 5.38 23.96 18.78
N ASP A 18 5.00 24.14 17.52
CA ASP A 18 5.06 25.39 16.78
C ASP A 18 3.69 25.67 16.14
N ARG A 19 3.27 26.94 16.12
CA ARG A 19 2.03 27.35 15.45
C ARG A 19 2.10 27.24 13.93
N GLU A 20 3.31 27.24 13.36
CA GLU A 20 3.53 27.01 11.93
C GLU A 20 3.39 25.53 11.53
N GLU A 21 3.44 24.60 12.50
CA GLU A 21 3.25 23.17 12.23
C GLU A 21 1.83 22.89 11.72
N SER A 22 1.75 22.11 10.64
CA SER A 22 0.46 21.66 10.10
C SER A 22 -0.29 20.85 11.16
N PRO A 23 -1.55 21.21 11.47
CA PRO A 23 -2.30 20.55 12.53
C PRO A 23 -2.67 19.11 12.14
N LEU A 24 -2.53 18.20 13.10
CA LEU A 24 -3.06 16.84 13.00
C LEU A 24 -4.39 16.75 13.75
N PHE A 25 -5.46 16.46 13.03
CA PHE A 25 -6.82 16.41 13.55
C PHE A 25 -7.12 15.07 14.22
N TYR A 26 -7.91 15.09 15.29
CA TYR A 26 -8.57 13.90 15.78
C TYR A 26 -9.90 13.71 15.06
N VAL A 27 -10.18 12.47 14.67
CA VAL A 27 -11.42 12.08 14.02
C VAL A 27 -12.33 11.39 15.04
N PRO A 28 -13.62 11.75 15.12
CA PRO A 28 -14.61 10.97 15.85
C PRO A 28 -14.65 9.51 15.36
N ILE A 29 -15.02 8.58 16.23
CA ILE A 29 -15.09 7.17 15.83
C ILE A 29 -16.11 6.94 14.71
N GLU A 30 -17.22 7.69 14.74
CA GLU A 30 -18.31 7.65 13.76
C GLU A 30 -17.82 8.03 12.35
N ASP A 31 -16.92 9.01 12.25
CA ASP A 31 -16.38 9.51 10.97
C ASP A 31 -15.13 8.74 10.50
N THR A 32 -14.60 7.85 11.34
CA THR A 32 -13.34 7.14 11.07
C THR A 32 -13.43 6.30 9.80
N PHE A 33 -14.57 5.64 9.58
CA PHE A 33 -14.79 4.83 8.37
C PHE A 33 -14.72 5.68 7.10
N ASP A 34 -15.44 6.81 7.06
CA ASP A 34 -15.51 7.68 5.90
C ASP A 34 -14.17 8.34 5.58
N VAL A 35 -13.41 8.71 6.61
CA VAL A 35 -12.04 9.21 6.45
C VAL A 35 -11.16 8.16 5.77
N ILE A 36 -11.19 6.91 6.26
CA ILE A 36 -10.41 5.81 5.69
C ILE A 36 -10.84 5.51 4.26
N GLN A 37 -12.15 5.46 3.99
CA GLN A 37 -12.71 5.20 2.66
C GLN A 37 -12.28 6.28 1.66
N ARG A 38 -12.42 7.57 2.02
CA ARG A 38 -12.00 8.68 1.16
C ARG A 38 -10.49 8.64 0.89
N ALA A 39 -9.68 8.40 1.91
CA ALA A 39 -8.23 8.26 1.74
C ALA A 39 -7.87 7.07 0.85
N HIS A 40 -8.57 5.96 1.00
CA HIS A 40 -8.35 4.75 0.19
C HIS A 40 -8.64 4.98 -1.30
N ILE A 41 -9.75 5.66 -1.62
CA ILE A 41 -10.14 6.02 -2.99
C ILE A 41 -9.15 7.06 -3.56
N ARG A 42 -8.85 8.13 -2.82
CA ARG A 42 -7.93 9.20 -3.26
C ARG A 42 -6.51 8.71 -3.54
N THR A 43 -6.06 7.69 -2.81
CA THR A 43 -4.75 7.07 -3.06
C THR A 43 -4.76 6.02 -4.17
N GLY A 44 -5.91 5.80 -4.83
CA GLY A 44 -6.08 4.86 -5.92
C GLY A 44 -5.93 3.41 -5.49
N HIS A 45 -6.54 3.02 -4.36
CA HIS A 45 -6.31 1.72 -3.71
C HIS A 45 -4.81 1.48 -3.45
N GLY A 46 -4.12 2.54 -3.00
CA GLY A 46 -2.68 2.52 -2.76
C GLY A 46 -2.25 1.47 -1.73
N GLY A 47 -0.98 1.06 -1.82
CA GLY A 47 -0.35 0.18 -0.84
C GLY A 47 -0.34 0.78 0.58
N ARG A 48 0.15 -0.01 1.54
CA ARG A 48 0.18 0.33 2.97
C ARG A 48 0.79 1.73 3.20
N ASP A 49 2.00 1.94 2.69
CA ASP A 49 2.78 3.15 2.97
C ASP A 49 2.16 4.40 2.37
N ARG A 50 1.63 4.30 1.14
CA ARG A 50 1.00 5.44 0.45
C ARG A 50 -0.19 5.97 1.23
N ARG A 51 -1.05 5.07 1.72
CA ARG A 51 -2.25 5.43 2.46
C ARG A 51 -1.94 5.84 3.90
N TYR A 52 -0.97 5.21 4.54
CA TYR A 52 -0.49 5.60 5.87
C TYR A 52 0.09 7.01 5.86
N LYS A 53 0.94 7.33 4.88
CA LYS A 53 1.47 8.69 4.70
C LYS A 53 0.36 9.70 4.43
N TYR A 54 -0.57 9.38 3.53
CA TYR A 54 -1.69 10.27 3.20
C TYR A 54 -2.54 10.62 4.43
N VAL A 55 -2.90 9.62 5.24
CA VAL A 55 -3.74 9.83 6.43
C VAL A 55 -2.95 10.47 7.58
N GLY A 56 -1.70 10.04 7.80
CA GLY A 56 -0.85 10.55 8.88
C GLY A 56 -0.40 12.00 8.71
N MET A 57 -0.50 12.56 7.49
CA MET A 57 -0.29 13.99 7.24
C MET A 57 -1.44 14.87 7.76
N THR A 58 -2.61 14.29 8.06
CA THR A 58 -3.81 15.06 8.42
C THR A 58 -4.41 14.60 9.74
N TYR A 59 -4.29 13.33 10.11
CA TYR A 59 -5.02 12.76 11.24
C TYR A 59 -4.10 12.10 12.27
N ALA A 60 -4.38 12.36 13.55
CA ALA A 60 -3.55 11.91 14.67
C ALA A 60 -3.92 10.51 15.20
N ASN A 61 -5.17 10.09 15.06
CA ASN A 61 -5.72 8.89 15.72
C ASN A 61 -6.13 7.76 14.77
N ILE A 62 -5.82 7.85 13.48
CA ILE A 62 -6.07 6.74 12.55
C ILE A 62 -4.90 5.76 12.61
N THR A 63 -5.18 4.52 13.05
CA THR A 63 -4.16 3.50 13.24
C THR A 63 -3.87 2.74 11.95
N ALA A 64 -2.65 2.20 11.83
CA ALA A 64 -2.29 1.27 10.75
C ALA A 64 -3.21 0.03 10.73
N TRP A 65 -3.64 -0.43 11.92
CA TRP A 65 -4.57 -1.54 12.05
C TRP A 65 -5.91 -1.23 11.40
N ALA A 66 -6.53 -0.08 11.69
CA ALA A 66 -7.80 0.32 11.07
C ALA A 66 -7.69 0.39 9.53
N LEU A 67 -6.58 0.91 9.02
CA LEU A 67 -6.30 0.95 7.58
C LEU A 67 -6.21 -0.46 6.97
N GLU A 68 -5.43 -1.36 7.55
CA GLU A 68 -5.27 -2.72 7.02
C GLU A 68 -6.56 -3.54 7.15
N THR A 69 -7.29 -3.40 8.26
CA THR A 69 -8.63 -3.97 8.44
C THR A 69 -9.56 -3.52 7.31
N PHE A 70 -9.69 -2.22 7.05
CA PHE A 70 -10.52 -1.72 5.94
C PHE A 70 -10.09 -2.31 4.58
N LYS A 71 -8.78 -2.34 4.30
CA LYS A 71 -8.25 -2.89 3.04
C LYS A 71 -8.57 -4.37 2.86
N SER A 72 -8.62 -5.13 3.95
CA SER A 72 -8.99 -6.55 3.92
C SER A 72 -10.41 -6.77 3.42
N PHE A 73 -11.31 -5.80 3.59
CA PHE A 73 -12.70 -5.85 3.11
C PHE A 73 -12.89 -5.20 1.73
N CYS A 74 -11.87 -4.58 1.16
CA CYS A 74 -11.99 -3.96 -0.17
C CYS A 74 -11.91 -5.01 -1.29
N LEU A 75 -13.01 -5.16 -2.05
CA LEU A 75 -13.11 -6.13 -3.16
C LEU A 75 -12.01 -5.94 -4.22
N GLU A 76 -11.72 -4.70 -4.62
CA GLU A 76 -10.68 -4.40 -5.63
C GLU A 76 -9.28 -4.79 -5.14
N CYS A 77 -8.99 -4.55 -3.85
CA CYS A 77 -7.72 -4.97 -3.26
C CYS A 77 -7.61 -6.50 -3.14
N GLN A 78 -8.71 -7.19 -2.83
CA GLN A 78 -8.73 -8.64 -2.74
C GLN A 78 -8.47 -9.30 -4.10
N LYS A 79 -8.99 -8.75 -5.20
CA LYS A 79 -8.72 -9.25 -6.57
C LYS A 79 -7.21 -9.30 -6.87
N LYS A 80 -6.45 -8.27 -6.47
CA LYS A 80 -4.99 -8.17 -6.68
C LYS A 80 -4.18 -9.15 -5.82
N LYS A 81 -4.74 -9.64 -4.70
CA LYS A 81 -4.06 -10.57 -3.79
C LYS A 81 -3.91 -11.99 -4.37
N LYS A 82 -4.67 -12.32 -5.43
CA LYS A 82 -4.68 -13.64 -6.08
C LYS A 82 -3.48 -13.92 -7.00
N ARG A 83 -2.31 -13.31 -6.78
CA ARG A 83 -1.10 -13.88 -7.38
C ARG A 83 -0.76 -15.09 -6.50
N PRO A 84 -0.89 -16.33 -6.99
CA PRO A 84 -0.30 -17.43 -6.27
C PRO A 84 1.17 -17.04 -6.05
N THR A 85 1.61 -17.03 -4.79
CA THR A 85 3.03 -17.19 -4.50
C THR A 85 3.49 -18.31 -5.41
N ALA A 86 4.49 -18.08 -6.25
CA ALA A 86 4.99 -19.09 -7.18
C ALA A 86 5.52 -20.28 -6.37
N THR A 87 4.61 -21.14 -5.90
CA THR A 87 4.88 -22.46 -5.37
C THR A 87 5.05 -23.35 -6.59
N GLY A 88 6.13 -23.04 -7.31
CA GLY A 88 6.50 -23.64 -8.57
C GLY A 88 8.01 -23.54 -8.72
N ILE A 89 8.75 -23.69 -7.61
CA ILE A 89 10.06 -24.32 -7.74
C ILE A 89 9.74 -25.68 -8.37
N VAL A 90 10.31 -25.95 -9.54
CA VAL A 90 10.21 -27.26 -10.18
C VAL A 90 10.82 -28.28 -9.20
N VAL A 91 9.97 -28.94 -8.41
CA VAL A 91 10.42 -29.84 -7.33
C VAL A 91 11.05 -31.11 -7.92
N ARG A 92 10.84 -31.39 -9.22
CA ARG A 92 11.46 -32.50 -9.94
C ARG A 92 11.97 -32.03 -11.30
N PRO A 93 13.29 -31.76 -11.47
CA PRO A 93 13.85 -31.62 -12.79
C PRO A 93 13.60 -32.91 -13.59
N ILE A 94 13.43 -32.78 -14.91
CA ILE A 94 13.37 -33.93 -15.81
C ILE A 94 14.78 -34.51 -15.87
N LEU A 95 15.00 -35.60 -15.14
CA LEU A 95 16.26 -36.32 -15.13
C LEU A 95 16.22 -37.39 -16.22
N SER A 96 17.34 -37.57 -16.90
CA SER A 96 17.56 -38.68 -17.83
C SER A 96 18.72 -39.52 -17.33
N GLU A 97 18.64 -40.85 -17.48
CA GLU A 97 19.59 -41.80 -16.88
C GLU A 97 20.91 -41.87 -17.67
N ASP A 98 20.85 -41.63 -18.99
CA ASP A 98 21.99 -41.76 -19.90
C ASP A 98 22.31 -40.44 -20.63
N PHE A 99 23.56 -40.33 -21.09
CA PHE A 99 24.06 -39.19 -21.86
C PHE A 99 23.29 -39.02 -23.19
N ASN A 100 22.97 -37.77 -23.54
CA ASN A 100 22.31 -37.38 -24.80
C ASN A 100 20.90 -37.96 -25.03
N THR A 101 20.20 -38.35 -23.95
CA THR A 101 18.80 -38.80 -24.02
C THR A 101 17.78 -37.68 -23.82
N HIS A 102 18.19 -36.55 -23.24
CA HIS A 102 17.35 -35.38 -23.02
C HIS A 102 18.17 -34.08 -23.07
N GLY A 103 17.59 -33.02 -23.61
CA GLY A 103 18.17 -31.68 -23.65
C GLY A 103 17.06 -30.62 -23.59
N GLN A 104 17.35 -29.50 -22.94
CA GLN A 104 16.44 -28.35 -22.88
C GLN A 104 17.00 -27.24 -23.79
N VAL A 105 16.16 -26.76 -24.70
CA VAL A 105 16.49 -25.68 -25.62
C VAL A 105 15.53 -24.53 -25.35
N ASP A 106 16.09 -23.33 -25.16
CA ASP A 106 15.30 -22.12 -24.95
C ASP A 106 15.83 -20.98 -25.82
N LEU A 107 14.95 -20.04 -26.16
CA LEU A 107 15.31 -18.85 -26.92
C LEU A 107 15.64 -17.72 -25.96
N ILE A 108 16.83 -17.14 -26.11
CA ILE A 108 17.23 -15.95 -25.38
C ILE A 108 17.37 -14.80 -26.38
N ASP A 109 16.58 -13.74 -26.19
CA ASP A 109 16.71 -12.51 -26.96
C ASP A 109 17.86 -11.66 -26.42
N MET A 110 18.90 -11.47 -27.24
CA MET A 110 20.10 -10.71 -26.90
C MET A 110 20.01 -9.32 -27.53
N GLN A 111 19.62 -8.33 -26.74
CA GLN A 111 19.56 -6.94 -27.18
C GLN A 111 20.81 -6.16 -26.76
N THR A 112 21.52 -5.55 -27.72
CA THR A 112 22.63 -4.62 -27.47
C THR A 112 22.12 -3.19 -27.39
N LYS A 113 22.55 -2.44 -26.38
CA LYS A 113 22.29 -0.99 -26.31
C LYS A 113 23.42 -0.26 -27.03
N GLU A 114 23.09 0.53 -28.04
CA GLU A 114 24.02 1.48 -28.62
C GLU A 114 24.29 2.58 -27.59
N VAL A 115 25.55 2.69 -27.14
CA VAL A 115 26.02 3.84 -26.37
C VAL A 115 26.52 4.85 -27.39
N ASN A 116 25.66 5.81 -27.75
CA ASN A 116 26.08 6.96 -28.55
C ASN A 116 26.95 7.86 -27.68
N GLY A 117 28.24 7.88 -27.98
CA GLY A 117 29.23 8.78 -27.37
C GLY A 117 29.12 10.22 -27.87
#